data_AF-C8PI14-F1
#
_entry.id   AF-C8PI14-F1
#
_cell.length_a   1.000
_cell.length_b   1.000
_cell.length_c   1.000
_cell.angle_alpha   90.00
_cell.angle_beta   90.00
_cell.angle_gamma   90.00
#
_symmetry.space_group_name_H-M   'P 1'
#
loop_
_entity.id
_entity.type
_entity.pdbx_description
1 polymer ?
#
loop_
_entity_poly.entity_id
_entity_poly.type
_entity_poly.pdbx_seq_one_letter_code
_entity_poly.pdbx_strand_id
1 'polypeptide(L)'
;MLLTVLTSFAFSHALHLFATQEGDRVAIYSYFYKNSPCMECEVLISTDGREILRTRTDKEGLASIRIPAKNFTIQIYGGAGHGAQMEFSAENFTPQDSGDPENSTPQNSDVSENPVPQNLNATKNFASKDSAPENIAPKENSKNDIQSMAFQSQSAEVPKIALCLALIFGFFGLMWLAKRARK
;
A
#
# COMPACT_ATOMS: atom_id res chain seq x y z
N MET A 1 26.10 -38.77 5.81
CA MET A 1 24.83 -38.03 5.72
C MET A 1 25.17 -36.59 5.36
N LEU A 2 24.92 -36.18 4.12
CA LEU A 2 25.09 -34.80 3.69
C LEU A 2 23.79 -34.05 4.02
N LEU A 3 23.87 -33.06 4.90
CA LEU A 3 22.74 -32.26 5.34
C LEU A 3 22.32 -31.32 4.20
N THR A 4 21.32 -31.70 3.41
CA THR A 4 20.70 -30.83 2.40
C THR A 4 19.90 -29.74 3.09
N VAL A 5 20.48 -28.54 3.17
CA VAL A 5 19.78 -27.31 3.54
C VAL A 5 18.89 -26.91 2.36
N LEU A 6 17.59 -27.22 2.44
CA LEU A 6 16.58 -26.65 1.55
C LEU A 6 16.36 -25.19 1.95
N THR A 7 16.99 -24.25 1.24
CA THR A 7 16.64 -22.83 1.36
C THR A 7 15.41 -22.55 0.50
N SER A 8 14.23 -22.51 1.11
CA SER A 8 13.00 -22.02 0.47
C SER A 8 13.06 -20.50 0.35
N PHE A 9 13.36 -19.98 -0.84
CA PHE A 9 13.21 -18.55 -1.13
C PHE A 9 11.72 -18.24 -1.33
N ALA A 10 11.11 -17.50 -0.40
CA ALA A 10 9.79 -16.95 -0.58
C ALA A 10 9.89 -15.65 -1.41
N PHE A 11 9.27 -15.63 -2.59
CA PHE A 11 9.19 -14.44 -3.44
C PHE A 11 7.93 -13.67 -3.05
N SER A 12 8.08 -12.57 -2.30
CA SER A 12 6.96 -11.64 -2.14
C SER A 12 6.85 -10.80 -3.41
N HIS A 13 5.63 -10.66 -3.95
CA HIS A 13 5.39 -9.68 -5.02
C HIS A 13 5.39 -8.26 -4.43
N ALA A 14 5.72 -7.28 -5.28
CA ALA A 14 5.80 -5.88 -4.89
C ALA A 14 4.40 -5.28 -4.67
N LEU A 15 4.24 -4.60 -3.52
CA LEU A 15 3.11 -3.73 -3.22
C LEU A 15 3.53 -2.28 -3.47
N HIS A 16 2.70 -1.49 -4.13
CA HIS A 16 2.92 -0.06 -4.30
C HIS A 16 2.37 0.67 -3.07
N LEU A 17 3.19 1.55 -2.49
CA LEU A 17 2.86 2.35 -1.32
C LEU A 17 3.23 3.80 -1.62
N PHE A 18 2.25 4.70 -1.45
CA PHE A 18 2.41 6.13 -1.58
C PHE A 18 1.77 6.84 -0.37
N ALA A 19 2.31 7.98 0.00
CA ALA A 19 1.74 8.81 1.06
C ALA A 19 1.84 10.28 0.69
N THR A 20 0.78 11.04 0.94
CA THR A 20 0.71 12.49 0.70
C THR A 20 0.19 13.19 1.94
N GLN A 21 0.78 14.34 2.29
CA GLN A 21 0.30 15.16 3.39
C GLN A 21 -0.80 16.11 2.90
N GLU A 22 -1.91 16.15 3.63
CA GLU A 22 -3.01 17.09 3.44
C GLU A 22 -3.32 17.74 4.79
N GLY A 23 -2.75 18.92 5.03
CA GLY A 23 -2.90 19.62 6.30
C GLY A 23 -2.32 18.84 7.48
N ASP A 24 -3.17 18.52 8.47
CA ASP A 24 -2.84 17.75 9.69
C ASP A 24 -2.94 16.23 9.50
N ARG A 25 -3.22 15.77 8.27
CA ARG A 25 -3.42 14.36 7.92
C ARG A 25 -2.46 13.89 6.85
N VAL A 26 -2.28 12.58 6.81
CA VAL A 26 -1.55 11.87 5.75
C VAL A 26 -2.51 10.88 5.10
N ALA A 27 -2.67 11.02 3.80
CA ALA A 27 -3.38 10.09 2.94
C ALA A 27 -2.39 9.03 2.44
N ILE A 28 -2.67 7.76 2.74
CA ILE A 28 -1.81 6.61 2.46
C ILE A 28 -2.52 5.75 1.43
N TYR A 29 -1.91 5.57 0.26
CA TYR A 29 -2.46 4.81 -0.85
C TYR A 29 -1.67 3.52 -1.05
N SER A 30 -2.38 2.42 -1.27
CA SER A 30 -1.74 1.14 -1.56
C SER A 30 -2.44 0.33 -2.63
N TYR A 31 -1.64 -0.19 -3.56
CA TYR A 31 -2.09 -0.96 -4.71
C TYR A 31 -1.18 -2.16 -4.95
N PHE A 32 -1.76 -3.30 -5.33
CA PHE A 32 -0.99 -4.45 -5.80
C PHE A 32 -0.42 -4.19 -7.20
N TYR A 33 0.62 -4.95 -7.56
CA TYR A 33 1.10 -5.04 -8.93
C TYR A 33 -0.07 -5.42 -9.85
N LYS A 34 -0.40 -4.55 -10.83
CA LYS A 34 -1.66 -4.48 -11.64
C LYS A 34 -2.72 -3.50 -11.15
N ASN A 35 -2.38 -2.58 -10.24
CA ASN A 35 -3.22 -1.44 -9.83
C ASN A 35 -4.53 -1.81 -9.13
N SER A 36 -4.72 -3.06 -8.71
CA SER A 36 -5.86 -3.40 -7.84
C SER A 36 -5.64 -2.82 -6.44
N PRO A 37 -6.65 -2.17 -5.83
CA PRO A 37 -6.52 -1.58 -4.50
C PRO A 37 -6.18 -2.65 -3.46
N CYS A 38 -5.31 -2.29 -2.52
CA CYS A 38 -5.07 -3.10 -1.33
C CYS A 38 -6.21 -2.87 -0.35
N MET A 39 -7.30 -3.62 -0.47
CA MET A 39 -8.51 -3.44 0.35
C MET A 39 -8.34 -4.10 1.71
N GLU A 40 -8.76 -3.42 2.79
CA GLU A 40 -8.69 -3.94 4.17
C GLU A 40 -7.28 -4.40 4.59
N CYS A 41 -6.26 -3.85 3.95
CA CYS A 41 -4.86 -4.15 4.23
C CYS A 41 -4.45 -3.47 5.53
N GLU A 42 -3.67 -4.17 6.34
CA GLU A 42 -3.22 -3.63 7.62
C GLU A 42 -2.15 -2.57 7.39
N VAL A 43 -2.32 -1.42 8.03
CA VAL A 43 -1.37 -0.31 8.01
C VAL A 43 -0.84 -0.11 9.42
N LEU A 44 0.47 -0.25 9.60
CA LEU A 44 1.18 -0.05 10.85
C LEU A 44 2.02 1.20 10.75
N ILE A 45 1.86 2.09 11.73
CA ILE A 45 2.65 3.30 11.87
C ILE A 45 3.58 3.12 13.05
N SER A 46 4.86 3.36 12.83
CA SER A 46 5.88 3.19 13.85
C SER A 46 6.83 4.38 13.91
N THR A 47 7.31 4.68 15.11
CA THR A 47 8.39 5.66 15.34
C THR A 47 9.48 4.96 16.13
N ASP A 48 10.73 5.08 15.68
CA ASP A 48 11.88 4.43 16.32
C ASP A 48 11.69 2.92 16.56
N GLY A 49 11.01 2.25 15.61
CA GLY A 49 10.70 0.81 15.68
C GLY A 49 9.56 0.43 16.63
N ARG A 50 8.93 1.39 17.32
CA ARG A 50 7.76 1.16 18.16
C ARG A 50 6.48 1.50 17.40
N GLU A 51 5.54 0.55 17.35
CA GLU A 51 4.20 0.78 16.82
C GLU A 51 3.45 1.81 17.68
N ILE A 52 2.88 2.83 17.02
CA ILE A 52 2.12 3.90 17.66
C ILE A 52 0.68 4.00 17.16
N LEU A 53 0.38 3.48 15.97
CA LEU A 53 -0.96 3.45 15.41
C LEU A 53 -1.10 2.26 14.46
N ARG A 54 -2.28 1.63 14.49
CA ARG A 54 -2.69 0.56 13.58
C ARG A 54 -4.03 0.94 12.97
N THR A 55 -4.15 0.78 11.66
CA THR A 55 -5.38 1.03 10.92
C THR A 55 -5.49 0.10 9.71
N ARG A 56 -6.51 0.27 8.88
CA ARG A 56 -6.70 -0.44 7.63
C ARG A 56 -7.02 0.50 6.48
N THR A 57 -6.67 0.09 5.27
CA THR A 57 -7.10 0.74 4.05
C THR A 57 -8.57 0.40 3.73
N ASP A 58 -9.24 1.33 3.08
CA ASP A 58 -10.62 1.16 2.61
C ASP A 58 -10.69 0.37 1.29
N LYS A 59 -11.89 0.35 0.68
CA LYS A 59 -12.17 -0.32 -0.60
C LYS A 59 -11.40 0.26 -1.80
N GLU A 60 -10.90 1.49 -1.73
CA GLU A 60 -10.11 2.14 -2.77
C GLU A 60 -8.60 2.00 -2.51
N GLY A 61 -8.21 1.33 -1.42
CA GLY A 61 -6.82 1.16 -1.00
C GLY A 61 -6.27 2.38 -0.25
N LEU A 62 -7.13 3.25 0.27
CA LEU A 62 -6.77 4.48 0.97
C LEU A 62 -6.92 4.34 2.49
N ALA A 63 -5.96 4.85 3.24
CA ALA A 63 -6.08 5.12 4.68
C ALA A 63 -5.74 6.58 4.97
N SER A 64 -6.54 7.28 5.77
CA SER A 64 -6.26 8.66 6.21
C SER A 64 -6.04 8.70 7.71
N ILE A 65 -4.85 9.15 8.14
CA ILE A 65 -4.47 9.25 9.55
C ILE A 65 -4.11 10.69 9.90
N ARG A 66 -4.29 11.08 11.17
CA ARG A 66 -3.66 12.29 11.70
C ARG A 66 -2.14 12.07 11.77
N ILE A 67 -1.37 13.11 11.52
CA ILE A 67 0.10 13.06 11.60
C ILE A 67 0.49 12.77 13.06
N PRO A 68 1.10 11.62 13.36
CA PRO A 68 1.37 11.25 14.74
C PRO A 68 2.74 11.74 15.24
N ALA A 69 3.67 12.02 14.32
CA ALA A 69 5.01 12.50 14.62
C ALA A 69 5.60 13.23 13.40
N LYS A 70 6.68 13.99 13.60
CA LYS A 70 7.42 14.64 12.52
C LYS A 70 7.98 13.63 11.51
N ASN A 71 8.57 12.55 12.01
CA ASN A 71 9.10 11.46 11.20
C ASN A 71 8.50 10.14 11.71
N PHE A 72 8.04 9.29 10.82
CA PHE A 72 7.52 7.97 11.17
C PHE A 72 7.62 7.02 9.98
N THR A 73 7.51 5.73 10.26
CA THR A 73 7.52 4.67 9.26
C THR A 73 6.11 4.18 9.02
N ILE A 74 5.73 4.06 7.76
CA ILE A 74 4.47 3.45 7.30
C ILE A 74 4.80 2.05 6.79
N GLN A 75 4.13 1.04 7.32
CA GLN A 75 4.22 -0.35 6.86
C GLN A 75 2.83 -0.83 6.46
N ILE A 76 2.72 -1.46 5.30
CA ILE A 76 1.47 -2.07 4.83
C ILE A 76 1.68 -3.55 4.63
N TYR A 77 0.72 -4.33 5.14
CA TYR A 77 0.65 -5.77 4.95
C TYR A 77 -0.57 -6.13 4.08
N GLY A 78 -0.28 -6.60 2.87
CA GLY A 78 -1.28 -7.06 1.88
C GLY A 78 -1.56 -8.56 1.92
N GLY A 79 -1.01 -9.31 2.89
CA GLY A 79 -1.23 -10.75 3.04
C GLY A 79 -0.31 -11.62 2.18
N ALA A 80 -0.16 -12.91 2.54
CA ALA A 80 0.62 -13.91 1.79
C ALA A 80 2.05 -13.48 1.41
N GLY A 81 2.68 -12.69 2.29
CA GLY A 81 4.02 -12.14 2.08
C GLY A 81 4.07 -10.77 1.42
N HIS A 82 2.97 -10.30 0.81
CA HIS A 82 2.90 -8.99 0.18
C HIS A 82 2.96 -7.87 1.24
N GLY A 83 3.93 -6.98 1.09
CA GLY A 83 4.04 -5.81 1.94
C GLY A 83 4.93 -4.73 1.35
N ALA A 84 4.81 -3.53 1.90
CA ALA A 84 5.66 -2.40 1.57
C ALA A 84 5.90 -1.56 2.83
N GLN A 85 7.02 -0.85 2.84
CA GLN A 85 7.40 0.05 3.92
C GLN A 85 8.00 1.32 3.33
N MET A 86 7.72 2.46 3.96
CA MET A 86 8.42 3.71 3.67
C MET A 86 8.60 4.56 4.93
N GLU A 87 9.62 5.40 4.93
CA GLU A 87 9.75 6.50 5.88
C GLU A 87 8.99 7.72 5.36
N PHE A 88 8.30 8.41 6.26
CA PHE A 88 7.54 9.61 5.97
C PHE A 88 7.97 10.73 6.91
N SER A 89 8.19 11.91 6.34
CA SER A 89 8.55 13.13 7.07
C SER A 89 7.47 14.16 6.81
N ALA A 90 6.74 14.54 7.85
CA ALA A 90 5.69 15.55 7.77
C ALA A 90 6.28 16.96 7.73
N GLU A 91 5.73 17.79 6.86
CA GLU A 91 5.99 19.22 6.80
C GLU A 91 5.20 19.94 7.90
N ASN A 92 5.82 20.95 8.53
CA ASN A 92 5.17 21.83 9.51
C ASN A 92 4.45 21.09 10.67
N PHE A 93 5.02 19.99 11.16
CA PHE A 93 4.46 19.27 12.30
C PHE A 93 4.48 20.11 13.58
N THR A 94 3.31 20.34 14.15
CA THR A 94 3.12 20.82 15.51
C THR A 94 2.64 19.64 16.38
N PRO A 95 3.36 19.27 17.45
CA PRO A 95 2.87 18.25 18.37
C PRO A 95 1.51 18.68 18.92
N GLN A 96 0.47 17.91 18.65
CA GLN A 96 -0.82 18.13 19.30
C GLN A 96 -0.75 17.56 20.71
N ASP A 97 -0.92 18.45 21.69
CA ASP A 97 -1.13 18.06 23.08
C ASP A 97 -2.43 17.24 23.15
N SER A 98 -2.35 16.08 23.77
CA SER A 98 -3.38 15.03 23.70
C SER A 98 -4.54 15.41 24.61
N GLY A 99 -5.55 16.10 24.08
CA GLY A 99 -6.86 16.16 24.72
C GLY A 99 -7.55 14.80 24.59
N ASP A 100 -7.78 14.11 25.71
CA ASP A 100 -8.57 12.90 25.81
C ASP A 100 -9.93 13.05 25.09
N PRO A 101 -10.42 12.05 24.34
CA PRO A 101 -11.76 12.11 23.79
C PRO A 101 -12.78 11.89 24.91
N GLU A 102 -13.44 12.98 25.30
CA GLU A 102 -14.64 12.94 26.14
C GLU A 102 -15.68 12.02 25.50
N ASN A 103 -16.07 11.03 26.30
CA ASN A 103 -17.21 10.16 26.14
C ASN A 103 -18.46 10.96 25.73
N SER A 104 -19.00 10.71 24.53
CA SER A 104 -20.36 11.11 24.17
C SER A 104 -21.16 9.90 23.74
N THR A 105 -21.69 9.20 24.74
CA THR A 105 -22.93 8.44 24.68
C THR A 105 -24.06 9.31 24.09
N PRO A 106 -24.90 8.77 23.22
CA PRO A 106 -26.32 9.12 23.21
C PRO A 106 -27.13 7.92 23.71
N GLN A 107 -27.70 8.07 24.90
CA GLN A 107 -28.78 7.23 25.38
C GLN A 107 -30.08 7.55 24.62
N ASN A 108 -30.65 6.49 24.03
CA ASN A 108 -32.04 6.07 24.10
C ASN A 108 -33.09 6.74 23.18
N SER A 109 -33.73 5.94 22.32
CA SER A 109 -35.15 5.57 22.48
C SER A 109 -35.54 4.42 21.54
N ASP A 110 -35.86 3.30 22.16
CA ASP A 110 -36.71 2.22 21.64
C ASP A 110 -38.09 2.78 21.28
N VAL A 111 -38.64 2.43 20.11
CA VAL A 111 -40.06 2.09 19.88
C VAL A 111 -40.15 1.32 18.55
N SER A 112 -40.54 0.05 18.71
CA SER A 112 -41.11 -0.92 17.78
C SER A 112 -42.25 -0.41 16.88
N GLU A 113 -42.19 -0.70 15.57
CA GLU A 113 -43.12 -1.64 14.89
C GLU A 113 -42.75 -1.78 13.40
N ASN A 114 -42.67 -3.03 12.93
CA ASN A 114 -42.73 -3.42 11.51
C ASN A 114 -44.15 -3.99 11.29
N PRO A 115 -44.80 -3.88 10.11
CA PRO A 115 -44.41 -4.74 8.98
C PRO A 115 -44.68 -4.20 7.55
N VAL A 116 -43.98 -4.84 6.59
CA VAL A 116 -44.11 -4.79 5.12
C VAL A 116 -45.45 -5.46 4.67
N PRO A 117 -46.10 -5.04 3.56
CA PRO A 117 -45.99 -5.80 2.29
C PRO A 117 -46.10 -5.02 0.95
N GLN A 118 -45.26 -5.45 -0.01
CA GLN A 118 -45.54 -5.89 -1.40
C GLN A 118 -46.38 -5.02 -2.39
N ASN A 119 -45.85 -4.83 -3.62
CA ASN A 119 -46.50 -4.99 -4.97
C ASN A 119 -45.82 -4.06 -6.00
N LEU A 120 -44.95 -4.57 -6.90
CA LEU A 120 -45.22 -5.05 -8.29
C LEU A 120 -45.31 -3.91 -9.35
N ASN A 121 -44.40 -3.99 -10.34
CA ASN A 121 -44.62 -3.72 -11.78
C ASN A 121 -44.48 -2.28 -12.32
N ALA A 122 -43.53 -2.04 -13.21
CA ALA A 122 -43.77 -2.02 -14.66
C ALA A 122 -42.63 -1.33 -15.43
N THR A 123 -41.94 -2.14 -16.23
CA THR A 123 -41.13 -1.80 -17.40
C THR A 123 -41.79 -0.75 -18.30
N LYS A 124 -41.01 0.24 -18.79
CA LYS A 124 -40.98 0.62 -20.21
C LYS A 124 -39.83 1.61 -20.51
N ASN A 125 -38.94 1.12 -21.37
CA ASN A 125 -37.85 1.82 -22.04
C ASN A 125 -38.38 2.95 -22.95
N PHE A 126 -37.63 4.05 -23.11
CA PHE A 126 -37.52 4.72 -24.39
C PHE A 126 -36.10 5.25 -24.61
N ALA A 127 -35.61 4.98 -25.81
CA ALA A 127 -34.22 4.99 -26.19
C ALA A 127 -33.72 6.34 -26.72
N SER A 128 -32.39 6.49 -26.61
CA SER A 128 -31.42 7.01 -27.59
C SER A 128 -31.67 8.36 -28.29
N LYS A 129 -30.65 9.21 -28.23
CA LYS A 129 -30.11 9.92 -29.40
C LYS A 129 -28.65 10.32 -29.16
N ASP A 130 -27.76 9.69 -29.93
CA ASP A 130 -26.43 10.18 -30.29
C ASP A 130 -26.47 11.62 -30.81
N SER A 131 -25.46 12.42 -30.49
CA SER A 131 -24.94 13.51 -31.34
C SER A 131 -23.67 14.12 -30.73
N ALA A 132 -22.51 13.75 -31.28
CA ALA A 132 -21.35 14.64 -31.34
C ALA A 132 -21.35 15.33 -32.73
N PRO A 133 -20.83 16.57 -32.85
CA PRO A 133 -19.55 16.70 -33.54
C PRO A 133 -18.59 17.78 -32.99
N GLU A 134 -17.38 17.69 -33.53
CA GLU A 134 -16.07 18.32 -33.31
C GLU A 134 -15.90 19.86 -33.28
N ASN A 135 -14.85 20.26 -32.53
CA ASN A 135 -13.85 21.33 -32.73
C ASN A 135 -14.18 22.83 -32.58
N ILE A 136 -13.62 23.47 -31.53
CA ILE A 136 -12.86 24.75 -31.60
C ILE A 136 -11.67 24.71 -30.61
N ALA A 137 -10.55 25.29 -31.04
CA ALA A 137 -9.15 25.15 -30.61
C ALA A 137 -8.75 25.48 -29.14
N PRO A 138 -7.53 25.07 -28.72
CA PRO A 138 -7.05 25.13 -27.33
C PRO A 138 -6.30 26.42 -26.99
N LYS A 139 -6.60 27.00 -25.82
CA LYS A 139 -5.80 28.05 -25.17
C LYS A 139 -5.33 27.56 -23.80
N GLU A 140 -4.03 27.27 -23.77
CA GLU A 140 -3.01 27.63 -22.78
C GLU A 140 -3.21 27.32 -21.28
N ASN A 141 -2.09 26.89 -20.68
CA ASN A 141 -1.64 27.05 -19.30
C ASN A 141 -2.36 26.30 -18.16
N SER A 142 -1.82 25.11 -17.85
CA SER A 142 -1.13 25.02 -16.56
C SER A 142 0.08 24.10 -16.70
N LYS A 143 1.22 24.65 -16.31
CA LYS A 143 2.50 24.00 -16.16
C LYS A 143 2.30 22.94 -15.09
N ASN A 144 2.08 21.69 -15.52
CA ASN A 144 1.98 20.56 -14.62
C ASN A 144 3.39 20.22 -14.15
N ASP A 145 3.75 20.77 -13.00
CA ASP A 145 4.86 20.29 -12.19
C ASP A 145 4.54 18.85 -11.78
N ILE A 146 4.86 17.88 -12.65
CA ILE A 146 4.98 16.48 -12.28
C ILE A 146 6.26 16.39 -11.44
N GLN A 147 6.15 16.85 -10.19
CA GLN A 147 7.20 16.72 -9.20
C GLN A 147 7.18 15.27 -8.72
N SER A 148 8.03 14.47 -9.38
CA SER A 148 8.68 13.26 -8.86
C SER A 148 7.87 12.41 -7.86
N MET A 149 7.11 11.46 -8.38
CA MET A 149 6.75 10.27 -7.60
C MET A 149 8.04 9.54 -7.26
N ALA A 150 8.49 9.61 -6.01
CA ALA A 150 9.60 8.81 -5.52
C ALA A 150 9.13 7.35 -5.44
N PHE A 151 9.40 6.57 -6.49
CA PHE A 151 9.25 5.12 -6.48
C PHE A 151 10.32 4.54 -5.55
N GLN A 152 9.96 4.28 -4.31
CA GLN A 152 10.83 3.57 -3.36
C GLN A 152 10.74 2.07 -3.70
N SER A 153 11.56 1.66 -4.68
CA SER A 153 11.85 0.26 -4.95
C SER A 153 12.28 -0.44 -3.67
N GLN A 154 11.72 -1.62 -3.43
CA GLN A 154 12.20 -2.52 -2.38
C GLN A 154 13.71 -2.75 -2.59
N SER A 155 14.53 -2.24 -1.67
CA SER A 155 15.93 -2.62 -1.55
C SER A 155 15.94 -4.11 -1.23
N ALA A 156 16.01 -4.96 -2.26
CA ALA A 156 16.43 -6.32 -2.09
C ALA A 156 17.79 -6.25 -1.42
N GLU A 157 17.94 -6.83 -0.23
CA GLU A 157 19.18 -6.80 0.55
C GLU A 157 20.31 -7.48 -0.26
N VAL A 158 20.94 -6.70 -1.14
CA VAL A 158 22.03 -7.04 -2.06
C VAL A 158 23.10 -7.93 -1.43
N PRO A 159 23.52 -7.76 -0.14
CA PRO A 159 24.49 -8.67 0.47
C PRO A 159 24.02 -10.13 0.54
N LYS A 160 22.72 -10.40 0.76
CA LYS A 160 22.20 -11.77 0.89
C LYS A 160 22.16 -12.49 -0.46
N ILE A 161 21.78 -11.77 -1.52
CA ILE A 161 21.74 -12.29 -2.89
C ILE A 161 23.16 -12.54 -3.40
N ALA A 162 24.10 -11.62 -3.15
CA ALA A 162 25.49 -11.76 -3.56
C ALA A 162 26.18 -12.98 -2.93
N LEU A 163 25.91 -13.25 -1.64
CA LEU A 163 26.47 -14.42 -0.95
C LEU A 163 25.96 -15.74 -1.56
N CYS A 164 24.66 -15.84 -1.86
CA CYS A 164 24.09 -17.02 -2.52
C CYS A 164 24.69 -17.26 -3.91
N LEU A 165 24.83 -16.21 -4.72
CA LEU A 165 25.44 -16.32 -6.04
C LEU A 165 26.91 -16.75 -5.96
N ALA A 166 27.68 -16.20 -5.02
CA ALA A 166 29.10 -16.55 -4.83
C ALA A 166 29.29 -18.04 -4.46
N LEU A 167 28.43 -18.61 -3.61
CA LEU A 167 28.49 -20.03 -3.25
C LEU A 167 28.16 -20.94 -4.44
N ILE A 168 27.14 -20.59 -5.23
CA ILE A 168 26.75 -21.35 -6.42
C ILE A 168 27.90 -21.35 -7.44
N PHE A 169 28.38 -20.17 -7.85
CA PHE A 169 29.47 -20.08 -8.82
C PHE A 169 30.79 -20.64 -8.29
N GLY A 170 31.08 -20.52 -7.00
CA GLY A 170 32.27 -21.09 -6.37
C GLY A 170 32.27 -22.62 -6.43
N PHE A 171 31.14 -23.27 -6.14
CA PHE A 171 31.04 -24.73 -6.18
C PHE A 171 31.17 -25.28 -7.61
N PHE A 172 30.45 -24.67 -8.58
CA PHE A 172 30.53 -25.08 -9.99
C PHE A 172 31.91 -24.79 -10.59
N GLY A 173 32.53 -23.65 -10.26
CA GLY A 173 33.88 -23.29 -10.67
C GLY A 173 34.93 -24.28 -10.15
N LEU A 174 34.85 -24.65 -8.86
CA LEU A 174 35.77 -25.62 -8.26
C LEU A 174 35.62 -27.01 -8.89
N MET A 175 34.37 -27.45 -9.14
CA MET A 175 34.10 -28.73 -9.79
C MET A 175 34.58 -28.76 -11.26
N TRP A 176 34.45 -27.65 -11.99
CA TRP A 176 34.99 -27.54 -13.35
C TRP A 176 36.52 -27.57 -13.36
N LEU A 177 37.18 -26.89 -12.41
CA LEU A 177 38.63 -26.90 -12.26
C LEU A 177 39.15 -28.29 -11.89
N ALA A 178 38.47 -28.98 -10.96
CA ALA A 178 38.79 -30.35 -10.59
C ALA A 178 38.59 -31.34 -11.75
N LYS A 179 37.61 -31.09 -12.64
CA LYS A 179 37.42 -31.90 -13.86
C LYS A 179 38.49 -31.61 -14.91
N ARG A 180 38.96 -30.36 -15.04
CA ARG A 180 40.07 -29.98 -15.92
C ARG A 180 41.41 -30.55 -15.44
N ALA A 181 41.64 -30.64 -14.13
CA ALA A 181 42.87 -31.18 -13.56
C ALA A 181 43.01 -32.72 -13.67
N ARG A 182 41.94 -33.43 -14.04
CA ARG A 182 41.95 -34.89 -14.29
C ARG A 182 42.07 -35.26 -15.77
N LYS A 183 42.24 -34.28 -16.65
CA LYS A 183 42.40 -34.45 -18.10
C LYS A 183 43.77 -33.97 -18.52
#